data_AF-A0A7J8ENC9-F1
#
_entry.id   AF-A0A7J8ENC9-F1
#
_cell.length_a   1.000
_cell.length_b   1.000
_cell.length_c   1.000
_cell.angle_alpha   90.00
_cell.angle_beta   90.00
_cell.angle_gamma   90.00
#
_symmetry.space_group_name_H-M   'P 1'
#
loop_
_entity.id
_entity.type
_entity.pdbx_description
1 polymer ?
#
loop_
_entity_poly.entity_id
_entity_poly.type
_entity_poly.pdbx_seq_one_letter_code
_entity_poly.pdbx_strand_id
1 'polypeptide(L)'
;MDSNHQSNCKLNKTEKKFLRKQIKARHTLLRHEGIETVSYATQVLVVANGGLGNGMSRNQLLPVLEKLGQVDALLMPPNKPYSFVTYKTIEDSKKAYATLNGQKIVDDLGQKIILYLNFVEKVQWKELGLQALPPGLKVVEEIISSEEEKLLLESVNWTEDTNQENFQKSLKHRRVKHFGYEFHYENNNVDKDKPLPGE
;
A
#
# COMPACT_ATOMS: atom_id res chain seq x y z
N MET A 1 40.96 27.66 -7.61
CA MET A 1 41.16 26.93 -6.33
C MET A 1 39.80 26.85 -5.69
N ASP A 2 39.13 25.73 -5.96
CA ASP A 2 37.69 25.56 -5.83
C ASP A 2 37.27 25.32 -4.38
N SER A 3 36.42 26.22 -3.90
CA SER A 3 35.77 26.14 -2.60
C SER A 3 34.64 25.13 -2.65
N ASN A 4 34.88 23.95 -2.07
CA ASN A 4 33.86 22.97 -1.72
C ASN A 4 32.88 23.56 -0.69
N HIS A 5 31.77 24.11 -1.16
CA HIS A 5 30.57 24.34 -0.35
C HIS A 5 29.50 23.30 -0.70
N GLN A 6 29.72 22.08 -0.20
CA GLN A 6 28.68 21.08 -0.11
C GLN A 6 27.80 21.44 1.10
N SER A 7 26.73 22.17 0.83
CA SER A 7 25.73 22.55 1.82
C SER A 7 25.04 21.30 2.36
N ASN A 8 25.44 20.88 3.57
CA ASN A 8 24.76 19.84 4.34
C ASN A 8 23.41 20.36 4.82
N CYS A 9 22.42 20.38 3.92
CA CYS A 9 21.05 20.74 4.25
C CYS A 9 20.45 19.62 5.13
N LYS A 10 20.27 19.89 6.43
CA LYS A 10 19.70 18.92 7.38
C LYS A 10 18.23 18.67 7.02
N LEU A 11 17.96 17.52 6.40
CA LEU A 11 16.60 17.08 6.07
C LEU A 11 15.69 17.07 7.30
N ASN A 12 14.48 17.59 7.15
CA ASN A 12 13.46 17.57 8.21
C ASN A 12 12.92 16.14 8.44
N LYS A 13 12.18 15.93 9.54
CA LYS A 13 11.68 14.60 9.94
C LYS A 13 10.77 13.97 8.86
N THR A 14 10.01 14.80 8.16
CA THR A 14 9.10 14.39 7.07
C THR A 14 9.84 13.97 5.82
N GLU A 15 10.85 14.72 5.39
CA GLU A 15 11.73 14.40 4.26
C GLU A 15 12.53 13.13 4.51
N LYS A 16 13.08 12.96 5.72
CA LYS A 16 13.75 11.71 6.12
C LYS A 16 12.80 10.51 6.04
N LYS A 17 11.56 10.67 6.51
CA LYS A 17 10.54 9.61 6.43
C LYS A 17 10.17 9.31 4.97
N PHE A 18 10.05 10.34 4.15
CA PHE A 18 9.77 10.21 2.72
C PHE A 18 10.87 9.45 1.99
N LEU A 19 12.13 9.87 2.14
CA LEU A 19 13.28 9.23 1.50
C LEU A 19 13.40 7.76 1.90
N ARG A 20 13.21 7.45 3.20
CA ARG A 20 13.17 6.06 3.68
C ARG A 20 12.08 5.23 3.00
N LYS A 21 10.89 5.81 2.77
CA LYS A 21 9.79 5.11 2.09
C LYS A 21 10.09 4.90 0.60
N GLN A 22 10.68 5.89 -0.08
CA GLN A 22 11.09 5.73 -1.47
C GLN A 22 12.17 4.65 -1.63
N ILE A 23 13.19 4.67 -0.76
CA ILE A 23 14.23 3.63 -0.71
C ILE A 23 13.60 2.25 -0.46
N LYS A 24 12.66 2.15 0.48
CA LYS A 24 11.92 0.91 0.73
C LYS A 24 11.15 0.44 -0.50
N ALA A 25 10.46 1.34 -1.21
CA ALA A 25 9.73 0.99 -2.44
C ALA A 25 10.68 0.44 -3.51
N ARG A 26 11.82 1.11 -3.72
CA ARG A 26 12.89 0.63 -4.61
C ARG A 26 13.38 -0.76 -4.23
N HIS A 27 13.69 -1.01 -2.95
CA HIS A 27 14.14 -2.33 -2.50
C HIS A 27 13.07 -3.41 -2.67
N THR A 28 11.79 -3.10 -2.45
CA THR A 28 10.68 -4.04 -2.67
C THR A 28 10.54 -4.40 -4.15
N LEU A 29 10.58 -3.41 -5.05
CA LEU A 29 10.51 -3.61 -6.49
C LEU A 29 11.68 -4.49 -6.99
N LEU A 30 12.89 -4.23 -6.52
CA LEU A 30 14.04 -5.05 -6.88
C LEU A 30 13.91 -6.48 -6.33
N ARG A 31 13.65 -6.63 -5.04
CA ARG A 31 13.69 -7.94 -4.36
C ARG A 31 12.60 -8.89 -4.84
N HIS A 32 11.38 -8.38 -5.01
CA HIS A 32 10.21 -9.22 -5.25
C HIS A 32 9.80 -9.27 -6.72
N GLU A 33 10.06 -8.21 -7.47
CA GLU A 33 9.64 -8.09 -8.87
C GLU A 33 10.82 -8.13 -9.85
N GLY A 34 12.06 -8.05 -9.36
CA GLY A 34 13.26 -8.01 -10.19
C GLY A 34 13.42 -6.72 -10.98
N ILE A 35 12.77 -5.63 -10.55
CA ILE A 35 12.81 -4.34 -11.25
C ILE A 35 14.02 -3.54 -10.76
N GLU A 36 15.01 -3.38 -11.64
CA GLU A 36 16.19 -2.57 -11.39
C GLU A 36 15.91 -1.09 -11.65
N THR A 37 16.15 -0.25 -10.64
CA THR A 37 15.98 1.20 -10.74
C THR A 37 17.34 1.89 -10.80
N VAL A 38 17.43 2.94 -11.62
CA VAL A 38 18.64 3.75 -11.80
C VAL A 38 18.51 5.13 -11.14
N SER A 39 19.64 5.76 -10.86
CA SER A 39 19.69 7.10 -10.23
C SER A 39 19.73 8.25 -11.23
N TYR A 40 20.08 7.99 -12.49
CA TYR A 40 20.02 8.98 -13.57
C TYR A 40 18.65 8.97 -14.23
N ALA A 41 18.32 10.10 -14.87
CA ALA A 41 17.05 10.25 -15.53
C ALA A 41 16.97 9.44 -16.83
N THR A 42 15.86 8.76 -17.01
CA THR A 42 15.50 8.04 -18.23
C THR A 42 14.10 8.48 -18.68
N GLN A 43 13.68 8.15 -19.89
CA GLN A 43 12.31 8.37 -20.36
C GLN A 43 11.28 7.52 -19.60
N VAL A 44 11.73 6.43 -18.98
CA VAL A 44 10.86 5.41 -18.37
C VAL A 44 10.92 5.50 -16.84
N LEU A 45 9.74 5.57 -16.23
CA LEU A 45 9.58 5.56 -14.78
C LEU A 45 8.72 4.38 -14.36
N VAL A 46 9.10 3.74 -13.24
CA VAL A 46 8.20 2.88 -12.49
C VAL A 46 7.45 3.72 -11.45
N VAL A 47 6.13 3.57 -11.42
CA VAL A 47 5.21 4.24 -10.49
C VAL A 47 4.76 3.23 -9.43
N ALA A 48 5.46 3.17 -8.32
CA ALA A 48 5.09 2.30 -7.20
C ALA A 48 3.80 2.80 -6.52
N ASN A 49 2.97 1.86 -6.08
CA ASN A 49 1.60 2.04 -5.60
C ASN A 49 0.60 2.53 -6.67
N GLY A 50 1.07 2.83 -7.89
CA GLY A 50 0.28 3.31 -9.01
C GLY A 50 -0.21 2.21 -9.96
N GLY A 51 -0.43 1.00 -9.46
CA GLY A 51 -0.85 -0.15 -10.28
C GLY A 51 -2.25 -0.65 -9.96
N LEU A 52 -2.78 -1.48 -10.87
CA LEU A 52 -4.13 -2.05 -10.76
C LEU A 52 -4.30 -2.90 -9.48
N GLY A 53 -3.25 -3.60 -9.05
CA GLY A 53 -3.25 -4.40 -7.82
C GLY A 53 -3.34 -3.56 -6.54
N ASN A 54 -3.21 -2.23 -6.64
CA ASN A 54 -3.43 -1.29 -5.55
C ASN A 54 -4.68 -0.42 -5.79
N GLY A 55 -5.60 -0.85 -6.67
CA GLY A 55 -6.85 -0.16 -6.97
C GLY A 55 -6.73 1.08 -7.87
N MET A 56 -5.52 1.40 -8.38
CA MET A 56 -5.31 2.56 -9.25
C MET A 56 -5.69 2.23 -10.69
N SER A 57 -6.71 2.91 -11.22
CA SER A 57 -7.17 2.72 -12.59
C SER A 57 -6.38 3.58 -13.59
N ARG A 58 -6.41 3.18 -14.87
CA ARG A 58 -5.77 3.95 -15.96
C ARG A 58 -6.36 5.35 -16.06
N ASN A 59 -7.67 5.49 -15.90
CA ASN A 59 -8.39 6.76 -16.01
C ASN A 59 -8.05 7.73 -14.86
N GLN A 60 -7.60 7.23 -13.71
CA GLN A 60 -7.12 8.06 -12.61
C GLN A 60 -5.66 8.48 -12.80
N LEU A 61 -4.80 7.54 -13.22
CA LEU A 61 -3.36 7.78 -13.25
C LEU A 61 -2.93 8.56 -14.51
N LEU A 62 -3.49 8.24 -15.67
CA LEU A 62 -3.09 8.83 -16.95
C LEU A 62 -3.26 10.36 -16.98
N PRO A 63 -4.40 10.95 -16.55
CA PRO A 63 -4.55 12.41 -16.56
C PRO A 63 -3.58 13.13 -15.63
N VAL A 64 -3.12 12.46 -14.56
CA VAL A 64 -2.11 13.02 -13.64
C VAL A 64 -0.73 13.03 -14.30
N LEU A 65 -0.41 12.00 -15.08
CA LEU A 65 0.86 11.88 -15.80
C LEU A 65 0.94 12.82 -17.00
N GLU A 66 -0.15 12.97 -17.77
CA GLU A 66 -0.23 13.83 -18.96
C GLU A 66 -0.11 15.32 -18.64
N LYS A 67 -0.53 15.75 -17.44
CA LYS A 67 -0.32 17.14 -16.97
C LYS A 67 1.14 17.53 -16.84
N LEU A 68 2.04 16.55 -16.75
CA LEU A 68 3.45 16.79 -16.46
C LEU A 68 4.30 16.77 -17.74
N GLY A 69 3.85 16.07 -18.77
CA GLY A 69 4.50 15.99 -20.07
C GLY A 69 3.81 15.01 -21.01
N GLN A 70 4.37 14.84 -22.22
CA GLN A 70 3.76 13.96 -23.23
C GLN A 70 4.05 12.48 -22.89
N VAL A 71 3.01 11.75 -22.50
CA VAL A 71 3.07 10.31 -22.24
C VAL A 71 3.04 9.55 -23.56
N ASP A 72 4.05 8.74 -23.81
CA ASP A 72 4.14 7.86 -24.98
C ASP A 72 3.45 6.52 -24.70
N ALA A 73 3.69 5.95 -23.52
CA ALA A 73 3.04 4.71 -23.10
C ALA A 73 2.83 4.67 -21.57
N LEU A 74 1.66 4.16 -21.17
CA LEU A 74 1.37 3.80 -19.77
C LEU A 74 1.03 2.31 -19.71
N LEU A 75 1.97 1.52 -19.18
CA LEU A 75 1.81 0.08 -19.00
C LEU A 75 1.40 -0.22 -17.55
N MET A 76 0.28 -0.92 -17.38
CA MET A 76 -0.25 -1.29 -16.07
C MET A 76 -0.41 -2.81 -15.98
N PRO A 77 0.61 -3.55 -15.50
CA PRO A 77 0.51 -5.00 -15.38
C PRO A 77 -0.66 -5.41 -14.46
N PRO A 78 -1.43 -6.46 -14.83
CA PRO A 78 -2.55 -6.91 -14.02
C PRO A 78 -2.08 -7.42 -12.66
N ASN A 79 -2.89 -7.18 -11.61
CA ASN A 79 -2.60 -7.62 -10.24
C ASN A 79 -1.28 -7.11 -9.64
N LYS A 80 -0.60 -6.15 -10.27
CA LYS A 80 0.64 -5.56 -9.74
C LYS A 80 0.37 -4.23 -9.05
N PRO A 81 1.03 -3.95 -7.91
CA PRO A 81 0.87 -2.70 -7.18
C PRO A 81 1.73 -1.56 -7.76
N TYR A 82 2.14 -1.65 -9.03
CA TYR A 82 2.94 -0.65 -9.72
C TYR A 82 2.58 -0.62 -11.21
N SER A 83 2.97 0.47 -11.88
CA SER A 83 2.86 0.65 -13.33
C SER A 83 4.14 1.25 -13.89
N PHE A 84 4.28 1.27 -15.22
CA PHE A 84 5.37 1.92 -15.92
C PHE A 84 4.82 3.01 -16.82
N VAL A 85 5.45 4.18 -16.79
CA VAL A 85 5.17 5.28 -17.71
C VAL A 85 6.42 5.57 -18.53
N THR A 86 6.25 5.73 -19.83
CA THR A 86 7.27 6.19 -20.76
C THR A 86 6.85 7.57 -21.28
N TYR A 87 7.69 8.56 -21.07
CA TYR A 87 7.52 9.91 -21.60
C TYR A 87 8.29 10.07 -22.90
N LYS A 88 7.84 11.00 -23.75
CA LYS A 88 8.51 11.31 -25.02
C LYS A 88 9.91 11.93 -24.80
N THR A 89 10.08 12.71 -23.73
CA THR A 89 11.35 13.38 -23.41
C THR A 89 11.85 12.99 -22.00
N ILE A 90 13.17 13.08 -21.79
CA ILE A 90 13.77 12.82 -20.48
C ILE A 90 13.40 13.96 -19.52
N GLU A 91 13.21 15.17 -20.03
CA GLU A 91 12.83 16.37 -19.28
C GLU A 91 11.44 16.22 -18.66
N ASP A 92 10.47 15.73 -19.44
CA ASP A 92 9.12 15.44 -18.95
C ASP A 92 9.15 14.38 -17.84
N SER A 93 9.94 13.33 -18.03
CA SER A 93 10.16 12.29 -17.02
C SER A 93 10.78 12.86 -15.73
N LYS A 94 11.82 13.70 -15.83
CA LYS A 94 12.42 14.38 -14.67
C LYS A 94 11.41 15.26 -13.94
N LYS A 95 10.59 16.00 -14.67
CA LYS A 95 9.52 16.84 -14.12
C LYS A 95 8.48 15.99 -13.41
N ALA A 96 8.06 14.87 -14.00
CA ALA A 96 7.14 13.93 -13.39
C ALA A 96 7.69 13.33 -12.09
N TYR A 97 8.95 12.88 -12.12
CA TYR A 97 9.65 12.38 -10.93
C TYR A 97 9.73 13.43 -9.82
N ALA A 98 10.10 14.67 -10.12
CA ALA A 98 10.21 15.73 -9.12
C ALA A 98 8.85 16.13 -8.52
N THR A 99 7.78 16.07 -9.33
CA THR A 99 6.46 16.57 -8.94
C THR A 99 5.60 15.52 -8.25
N LEU A 100 5.56 14.28 -8.77
CA LEU A 100 4.65 13.22 -8.30
C LEU A 100 5.22 12.34 -7.21
N ASN A 101 6.55 12.27 -7.08
CA ASN A 101 7.16 11.38 -6.11
C ASN A 101 6.82 11.84 -4.69
N GLY A 102 6.06 11.03 -3.96
CA GLY A 102 5.54 11.35 -2.64
C GLY A 102 4.18 12.05 -2.62
N GLN A 103 3.60 12.34 -3.79
CA GLN A 103 2.26 12.91 -3.87
C GLN A 103 1.19 11.90 -3.47
N LYS A 104 0.10 12.42 -2.90
CA LYS A 104 -1.09 11.66 -2.56
C LYS A 104 -2.09 11.76 -3.71
N ILE A 105 -2.59 10.63 -4.16
CA ILE A 105 -3.75 10.52 -5.02
C ILE A 105 -4.88 9.88 -4.19
N VAL A 106 -6.10 10.30 -4.45
CA VAL A 106 -7.30 9.71 -3.85
C VAL A 106 -7.86 8.74 -4.87
N ASP A 107 -8.05 7.48 -4.47
CA ASP A 107 -8.72 6.48 -5.32
C ASP A 107 -10.25 6.67 -5.32
N ASP A 108 -10.96 5.86 -6.12
CA ASP A 108 -12.42 5.93 -6.26
C ASP A 108 -13.15 5.55 -4.96
N LEU A 109 -12.45 4.90 -4.02
CA LEU A 109 -12.95 4.51 -2.70
C LEU A 109 -12.59 5.54 -1.61
N GLY A 110 -12.01 6.68 -1.98
CA GLY A 110 -11.61 7.75 -1.05
C GLY A 110 -10.32 7.48 -0.26
N GLN A 111 -9.59 6.41 -0.57
CA GLN A 111 -8.33 6.06 0.08
C GLN A 111 -7.18 6.90 -0.50
N LYS A 112 -6.29 7.34 0.40
CA LYS A 112 -5.13 8.17 0.03
C LYS A 112 -3.93 7.28 -0.28
N ILE A 113 -3.61 7.14 -1.55
CA ILE A 113 -2.46 6.39 -2.05
C ILE A 113 -1.28 7.35 -2.27
N ILE A 114 -0.11 7.03 -1.74
CA ILE A 114 1.11 7.79 -2.00
C ILE A 114 1.90 7.12 -3.12
N LEU A 115 2.19 7.84 -4.20
CA LEU A 115 3.00 7.32 -5.29
C LEU A 115 4.49 7.49 -5.02
N TYR A 116 5.31 6.52 -5.42
CA TYR A 116 6.77 6.64 -5.42
C TYR A 116 7.31 6.33 -6.81
N LEU A 117 8.01 7.29 -7.39
CA LEU A 117 8.54 7.16 -8.74
C LEU A 117 10.03 6.83 -8.67
N ASN A 118 10.51 6.00 -9.60
CA ASN A 118 11.93 5.71 -9.79
C ASN A 118 12.23 5.54 -11.28
N PHE A 119 13.41 5.95 -11.72
CA PHE A 119 13.86 5.75 -13.10
C PHE A 119 14.24 4.29 -13.33
N VAL A 120 13.95 3.79 -14.53
CA VAL A 120 14.32 2.44 -14.98
C VAL A 120 14.84 2.52 -16.42
N GLU A 121 15.75 1.61 -16.80
CA GLU A 121 16.23 1.53 -18.18
C GLU A 121 15.31 0.72 -19.08
N LYS A 122 14.76 -0.36 -18.53
CA LYS A 122 13.97 -1.34 -19.28
C LYS A 122 12.68 -1.63 -18.53
N VAL A 123 11.59 -1.72 -19.27
CA VAL A 123 10.31 -2.19 -18.74
C VAL A 123 10.36 -3.71 -18.72
N GLN A 124 10.55 -4.27 -17.53
CA GLN A 124 10.52 -5.70 -17.29
C GLN A 124 9.67 -5.98 -16.06
N TRP A 125 8.80 -6.99 -16.13
CA TRP A 125 8.07 -7.48 -14.98
C TRP A 125 7.89 -8.99 -15.09
N LYS A 126 7.89 -9.66 -13.94
CA LYS A 126 7.63 -11.09 -13.86
C LYS A 126 6.14 -11.31 -13.63
N GLU A 127 5.50 -12.00 -14.56
CA GLU A 127 4.18 -12.56 -14.33
C GLU A 127 4.35 -13.77 -13.41
N LEU A 128 3.99 -13.58 -12.15
CA LEU A 128 3.93 -14.69 -11.20
C LEU A 128 2.58 -15.36 -11.44
N GLY A 129 2.61 -16.60 -11.93
CA GLY A 129 1.41 -17.43 -12.03
C GLY A 129 0.74 -17.62 -10.68
N LEU A 130 -0.50 -18.12 -10.70
CA LEU A 130 -1.23 -18.48 -9.49
C LEU A 130 -0.35 -19.38 -8.61
N GLN A 131 0.04 -18.87 -7.45
CA GLN A 131 0.80 -19.65 -6.49
C GLN A 131 -0.14 -20.60 -5.77
N ALA A 132 0.36 -21.79 -5.45
CA ALA A 132 -0.32 -22.68 -4.52
C ALA A 132 -0.58 -21.94 -3.20
N LEU A 133 -1.61 -22.38 -2.46
CA LEU A 133 -1.85 -21.86 -1.11
C LEU A 133 -0.57 -22.01 -0.27
N PRO A 134 -0.28 -21.05 0.64
CA PRO A 134 0.84 -21.17 1.55
C PRO A 134 0.83 -22.52 2.28
N PRO A 135 2.00 -23.16 2.49
CA PRO A 135 2.07 -24.43 3.20
C PRO A 135 1.39 -24.37 4.57
N GLY A 136 0.51 -25.33 4.85
CA GLY A 136 -0.27 -25.40 6.09
C GLY A 136 -1.62 -24.66 6.04
N LEU A 137 -1.90 -23.88 5.00
CA LEU A 137 -3.21 -23.27 4.79
C LEU A 137 -4.13 -24.23 4.01
N LYS A 138 -5.31 -24.51 4.57
CA LYS A 138 -6.40 -25.24 3.89
C LYS A 138 -7.71 -24.49 4.11
N VAL A 139 -8.46 -24.29 3.03
CA VAL A 139 -9.83 -23.77 3.08
C VAL A 139 -10.79 -24.96 3.02
N VAL A 140 -11.71 -25.05 3.98
CA VAL A 140 -12.80 -26.04 3.98
C VAL A 140 -14.06 -25.28 3.62
N GLU A 141 -14.50 -25.45 2.38
CA GLU A 141 -15.74 -24.86 1.87
C GLU A 141 -16.95 -25.56 2.53
N GLU A 142 -18.04 -24.81 2.71
CA GLU A 142 -19.32 -25.32 3.24
C GLU A 142 -19.17 -26.06 4.59
N ILE A 143 -18.33 -25.54 5.50
CA ILE A 143 -18.10 -26.14 6.83
C ILE A 143 -19.33 -26.06 7.75
N ILE A 144 -20.22 -25.09 7.51
CA ILE A 144 -21.49 -24.90 8.22
C ILE A 144 -22.61 -24.72 7.19
N SER A 145 -23.83 -25.07 7.58
CA SER A 145 -25.05 -24.83 6.79
C SER A 145 -25.49 -23.36 6.81
N SER A 146 -26.34 -22.97 5.86
CA SER A 146 -26.95 -21.63 5.79
C SER A 146 -27.76 -21.30 7.05
N GLU A 147 -28.42 -22.30 7.64
CA GLU A 147 -29.18 -22.15 8.88
C GLU A 147 -28.25 -21.87 10.07
N GLU A 148 -27.13 -22.59 10.18
CA GLU A 148 -26.11 -22.37 11.21
C GLU A 148 -25.42 -21.02 11.06
N GLU A 149 -25.08 -20.61 9.83
CA GLU A 149 -24.50 -19.29 9.54
C GLU A 149 -25.43 -18.17 10.03
N LYS A 150 -26.74 -18.27 9.71
CA LYS A 150 -27.74 -17.31 10.16
C LYS A 150 -27.81 -17.23 11.69
N LEU A 151 -27.85 -18.38 12.36
CA LEU A 151 -27.90 -18.45 13.83
C LEU A 151 -26.66 -17.79 14.45
N LEU A 152 -25.46 -18.06 13.91
CA LEU A 152 -24.21 -17.46 14.39
C LEU A 152 -24.22 -15.93 14.24
N LEU A 153 -24.69 -15.41 13.11
CA LEU A 153 -24.79 -13.95 12.88
C LEU A 153 -25.77 -13.28 13.85
N GLU A 154 -26.89 -13.92 14.15
CA GLU A 154 -27.92 -13.40 15.08
C GLU A 154 -27.49 -13.50 16.56
N SER A 155 -26.65 -14.47 16.91
CA SER A 155 -26.19 -14.68 18.29
C SER A 155 -25.19 -13.63 18.80
N VAL A 156 -24.56 -12.86 17.91
CA VAL A 156 -23.56 -11.87 18.33
C VAL A 156 -24.24 -10.55 18.69
N ASN A 157 -24.40 -10.31 19.99
CA ASN A 157 -24.91 -9.02 20.49
C ASN A 157 -23.84 -7.93 20.38
N TRP A 158 -24.11 -6.91 19.56
CA TRP A 158 -23.26 -5.72 19.38
C TRP A 158 -23.68 -4.51 20.23
N THR A 159 -24.79 -4.59 20.98
CA THR A 159 -25.42 -3.45 21.66
C THR A 159 -24.92 -3.19 23.09
N GLU A 160 -24.26 -4.16 23.72
CA GLU A 160 -23.77 -4.02 25.10
C GLU A 160 -22.53 -3.10 25.20
N ASP A 161 -21.78 -2.94 24.11
CA ASP A 161 -20.55 -2.16 24.06
C ASP A 161 -20.77 -0.62 24.01
N THR A 162 -22.03 -0.13 23.99
CA THR A 162 -22.33 1.32 23.95
C THR A 162 -22.33 2.02 25.30
N ASN A 163 -22.38 1.31 26.43
CA ASN A 163 -22.62 1.90 27.76
C ASN A 163 -21.39 1.96 28.69
N GLN A 164 -20.20 1.64 28.21
CA GLN A 164 -18.97 1.81 28.98
C GLN A 164 -18.03 2.77 28.26
N GLU A 165 -17.32 3.58 29.03
CA GLU A 165 -16.27 4.54 28.63
C GLU A 165 -15.12 3.93 27.79
N ASN A 166 -15.22 2.64 27.43
CA ASN A 166 -14.36 1.86 26.55
C ASN A 166 -14.62 2.12 25.04
N PHE A 167 -14.98 3.36 24.68
CA PHE A 167 -15.05 3.83 23.29
C PHE A 167 -13.68 3.83 22.57
N GLN A 168 -12.63 3.30 23.21
CA GLN A 168 -11.35 2.97 22.57
C GLN A 168 -11.41 1.73 21.65
N LYS A 169 -12.47 0.91 21.71
CA LYS A 169 -12.47 -0.43 21.06
C LYS A 169 -13.10 -0.52 19.67
N SER A 170 -13.59 0.59 19.09
CA SER A 170 -13.96 0.61 17.66
C SER A 170 -12.74 1.05 16.84
N LEU A 171 -12.17 0.13 16.07
CA LEU A 171 -11.25 0.54 15.03
C LEU A 171 -12.07 1.29 13.97
N LYS A 172 -11.55 2.43 13.48
CA LYS A 172 -12.30 3.40 12.65
C LYS A 172 -13.11 2.82 11.48
N HIS A 173 -12.80 1.61 11.04
CA HIS A 173 -13.42 0.95 9.89
C HIS A 173 -13.98 -0.46 10.21
N ARG A 174 -13.99 -0.92 11.47
CA ARG A 174 -14.52 -2.26 11.83
C ARG A 174 -14.93 -2.37 13.30
N ARG A 175 -15.89 -3.26 13.58
CA ARG A 175 -16.28 -3.69 14.93
C ARG A 175 -15.50 -4.94 15.33
N VAL A 176 -15.16 -5.07 16.61
CA VAL A 176 -14.40 -6.21 17.15
C VAL A 176 -15.02 -6.59 18.50
N LYS A 177 -15.31 -7.88 18.71
CA LYS A 177 -15.74 -8.46 19.98
C LYS A 177 -14.75 -9.57 20.37
N HIS A 178 -14.35 -9.64 21.64
CA HIS A 178 -13.46 -10.68 22.15
C HIS A 178 -14.24 -11.61 23.10
N PHE A 179 -13.90 -12.89 23.10
CA PHE A 179 -14.47 -13.90 23.99
C PHE A 179 -13.36 -14.60 24.77
N GLY A 180 -13.62 -14.98 26.02
CA GLY A 180 -12.66 -15.64 26.91
C GLY A 180 -11.62 -14.71 27.52
N TYR A 181 -10.92 -13.91 26.72
CA TYR A 181 -9.91 -12.95 27.18
C TYR A 181 -9.94 -11.66 26.37
N GLU A 182 -9.60 -10.54 27.01
CA GLU A 182 -9.46 -9.27 26.31
C GLU A 182 -8.10 -9.15 25.61
N PHE A 183 -8.11 -8.73 24.34
CA PHE A 183 -6.89 -8.36 23.62
C PHE A 183 -6.48 -6.92 23.93
N HIS A 184 -5.30 -6.76 24.53
CA HIS A 184 -4.72 -5.47 24.88
C HIS A 184 -3.90 -4.91 23.69
N TYR A 185 -4.47 -3.93 22.99
CA TYR A 185 -3.82 -3.30 21.83
C TYR A 185 -2.55 -2.52 22.17
N GLU A 186 -2.37 -2.09 23.43
CA GLU A 186 -1.18 -1.36 23.85
C GLU A 186 0.09 -2.21 23.78
N ASN A 187 -0.03 -3.52 24.06
CA ASN A 187 1.08 -4.46 24.09
C ASN A 187 0.93 -5.64 23.12
N ASN A 188 -0.14 -5.67 22.32
CA ASN A 188 -0.49 -6.73 21.37
C ASN A 188 -0.56 -8.12 22.03
N ASN A 189 -1.14 -8.23 23.22
CA ASN A 189 -1.22 -9.50 23.96
C ASN A 189 -2.54 -9.65 24.73
N VAL A 190 -2.77 -10.83 25.28
CA VAL A 190 -3.88 -11.13 26.20
C VAL A 190 -3.35 -11.36 27.61
N ASP A 191 -4.09 -10.94 28.63
CA ASP A 191 -3.80 -11.25 30.03
C ASP A 191 -4.53 -12.55 30.42
N LYS A 192 -3.79 -13.66 30.46
CA LYS A 192 -4.37 -14.99 30.75
C LYS A 192 -4.84 -15.14 32.20
N ASP A 193 -4.39 -14.26 33.09
CA ASP A 193 -4.80 -14.27 34.50
C ASP A 193 -6.09 -13.46 34.72
N LYS A 194 -6.58 -12.80 33.67
CA LYS A 194 -7.81 -11.99 33.69
C LYS A 194 -8.76 -12.38 32.55
N PRO A 195 -9.44 -13.52 32.67
CA PRO A 195 -10.48 -13.89 31.72
C PRO A 195 -11.65 -12.90 31.76
N LEU A 196 -12.30 -12.74 30.61
CA LEU A 196 -13.57 -12.03 30.53
C LEU A 196 -14.67 -12.84 31.25
N PRO A 197 -15.68 -12.19 31.86
CA PRO A 197 -16.85 -12.88 32.37
C PRO A 197 -17.48 -13.74 31.26
N GLY A 198 -17.84 -14.98 31.57
CA GLY A 198 -18.62 -15.81 30.65
C GLY A 198 -20.03 -15.23 30.49
N GLU A 199 -20.52 -15.19 29.26
CA GLU A 199 -21.95 -14.96 28.94
C GLU A 199 -22.78 -16.22 29.22
#